data_AF-A0A1S6XNF5-F1
#
_entry.id   AF-A0A1S6XNF5-F1
#
_cell.length_a   1.000
_cell.length_b   1.000
_cell.length_c   1.000
_cell.angle_alpha   90.00
_cell.angle_beta   90.00
_cell.angle_gamma   90.00
#
_symmetry.space_group_name_H-M   'P 1'
#
loop_
_entity.id
_entity.type
_entity.pdbx_description
1 polymer ?
#
loop_
_entity_poly.entity_id
_entity_poly.type
_entity_poly.pdbx_seq_one_letter_code
_entity_poly.pdbx_strand_id
1 'polypeptide(L)'
;MVMRCVLKHHVCLCVLSTAVLAGLALITAQTKVYAKSLNCNGFVNDRASGEPDDPRGDSETGKIECDGSGRYEGGYGRGNMRGKRYQRVTGGIGGSNGELSGNRDIDMGKDLKPAVKVYNKADITIVGKLTVKDKNSKSTGPAIQVESGGVLTLAGEVDIQNVNKGIVADGKGSSVTVLKGSIGVRGDYVIGVSNGGTVTLMGTNFTGVRQGIVFKGSTGEANVMGVGAKINLANGGTGVIMQGKGRANATVMNMTIQGRGVRVWGLR
;
A
#
# COMPACT_ATOMS: atom_id res chain seq x y z
N MET A 1 -15.76 -24.89 58.60
CA MET A 1 -15.21 -25.02 57.23
C MET A 1 -16.21 -24.48 56.23
N VAL A 2 -15.98 -23.29 55.67
CA VAL A 2 -16.53 -22.91 54.36
C VAL A 2 -15.48 -22.04 53.66
N MET A 3 -14.56 -22.70 52.94
CA MET A 3 -13.81 -22.05 51.86
C MET A 3 -14.75 -21.96 50.65
N ARG A 4 -14.99 -20.76 50.12
CA ARG A 4 -15.66 -20.59 48.81
C ARG A 4 -14.91 -19.58 47.95
N CYS A 5 -14.03 -20.15 47.13
CA CYS A 5 -13.63 -19.79 45.76
C CYS A 5 -13.76 -18.32 45.31
N VAL A 6 -12.68 -17.56 45.46
CA VAL A 6 -12.45 -16.30 44.70
C VAL A 6 -11.62 -16.63 43.47
N LEU A 7 -12.27 -17.19 42.44
CA LEU A 7 -11.60 -17.44 41.15
C LEU A 7 -12.60 -17.29 39.99
N LYS A 8 -13.18 -16.10 39.82
CA LYS A 8 -14.15 -15.84 38.74
C LYS A 8 -14.06 -14.46 38.06
N HIS A 9 -12.95 -13.73 38.21
CA HIS A 9 -12.74 -12.45 37.49
C HIS A 9 -11.57 -12.40 36.51
N HIS A 10 -10.69 -13.40 36.45
CA HIS A 10 -9.56 -13.38 35.50
C HIS A 10 -9.81 -14.11 34.17
N VAL A 11 -10.87 -14.92 34.05
CA VAL A 11 -11.10 -15.72 32.84
C VAL A 11 -11.88 -14.95 31.77
N CYS A 12 -12.63 -13.91 32.14
CA CYS A 12 -13.50 -13.21 31.19
C CYS A 12 -12.76 -12.16 30.33
N LEU A 13 -11.59 -11.68 30.76
CA LEU A 13 -10.82 -10.69 30.00
C LEU A 13 -10.12 -11.32 28.79
N CYS A 14 -9.68 -12.58 28.89
CA CYS A 14 -9.02 -13.29 27.79
C CYS A 14 -9.99 -13.66 26.65
N VAL A 15 -11.26 -13.94 26.98
CA VAL A 15 -12.28 -14.30 25.98
C VAL A 15 -12.77 -13.07 25.21
N LEU A 16 -12.75 -11.88 25.85
CA LEU A 16 -13.06 -10.63 25.16
C LEU A 16 -11.98 -10.24 24.15
N SER A 17 -10.70 -10.52 24.42
CA SER A 17 -9.61 -10.22 23.47
C SER A 17 -9.66 -11.09 22.20
N THR A 18 -10.04 -12.36 22.31
CA THR A 18 -10.14 -13.25 21.12
C THR A 18 -11.37 -12.93 20.28
N ALA A 19 -12.48 -12.50 20.89
CA ALA A 19 -13.67 -12.08 20.17
C ALA A 19 -13.48 -10.78 19.38
N VAL A 20 -12.68 -9.82 19.88
CA VAL A 20 -12.35 -8.60 19.14
C VAL A 20 -11.49 -8.92 17.92
N LEU A 21 -10.55 -9.87 18.03
CA LEU A 21 -9.73 -10.34 16.90
C LEU A 21 -10.55 -11.05 15.81
N ALA A 22 -11.55 -11.85 16.19
CA ALA A 22 -12.45 -12.52 15.24
C ALA A 22 -13.51 -11.57 14.63
N GLY A 23 -14.00 -10.60 15.41
CA GLY A 23 -14.95 -9.59 14.94
C GLY A 23 -14.35 -8.64 13.91
N LEU A 24 -13.07 -8.27 14.04
CA LEU A 24 -12.38 -7.45 13.05
C LEU A 24 -12.15 -8.20 11.72
N ALA A 25 -11.96 -9.52 11.76
CA ALA A 25 -11.87 -10.35 10.56
C ALA A 25 -13.20 -10.44 9.80
N LEU A 26 -14.35 -10.26 10.47
CA LEU A 26 -15.66 -10.19 9.82
C LEU A 26 -15.98 -8.81 9.23
N ILE A 27 -15.46 -7.71 9.79
CA ILE A 27 -15.72 -6.36 9.27
C ILE A 27 -15.04 -6.15 7.91
N THR A 28 -13.92 -6.84 7.62
CA THR A 28 -13.29 -6.81 6.29
C THR A 28 -14.00 -7.68 5.25
N ALA A 29 -15.00 -8.49 5.66
CA ALA A 29 -15.69 -9.41 4.76
C ALA A 29 -16.99 -8.86 4.14
N GLN A 30 -17.59 -7.77 4.66
CA GLN A 30 -18.95 -7.36 4.28
C GLN A 30 -19.09 -6.04 3.49
N THR A 31 -18.01 -5.50 2.93
CA THR A 31 -18.12 -4.49 1.85
C THR A 31 -17.33 -4.87 0.59
N LYS A 32 -17.19 -6.16 0.29
CA LYS A 32 -16.82 -6.57 -1.08
C LYS A 32 -18.05 -6.48 -1.99
N VAL A 33 -18.41 -5.25 -2.37
CA VAL A 33 -19.01 -5.07 -3.69
C VAL A 33 -17.88 -5.38 -4.65
N TYR A 34 -17.85 -6.60 -5.20
CA TYR A 34 -16.89 -7.00 -6.23
C TYR A 34 -17.14 -6.14 -7.47
N ALA A 35 -16.51 -4.97 -7.51
CA ALA A 35 -16.32 -4.24 -8.74
C ALA A 35 -15.34 -5.06 -9.58
N LYS A 36 -15.69 -5.37 -10.84
CA LYS A 36 -14.73 -5.84 -11.84
C LYS A 36 -13.49 -4.95 -11.71
N SER A 37 -12.33 -5.53 -11.45
CA SER A 37 -11.07 -4.79 -11.42
C SER A 37 -10.95 -3.96 -12.69
N LEU A 38 -11.05 -2.64 -12.51
CA LEU A 38 -10.95 -1.70 -13.60
C LEU A 38 -9.46 -1.55 -13.90
N ASN A 39 -9.03 -2.16 -15.01
CA ASN A 39 -7.88 -1.70 -15.80
C ASN A 39 -6.57 -1.60 -15.01
N CYS A 40 -6.03 -2.76 -14.63
CA CYS A 40 -4.69 -2.89 -14.09
C CYS A 40 -3.74 -3.47 -15.12
N ASN A 41 -2.93 -2.61 -15.73
CA ASN A 41 -1.77 -3.08 -16.47
C ASN A 41 -0.58 -3.14 -15.49
N GLY A 42 0.14 -4.27 -15.44
CA GLY A 42 1.57 -4.16 -15.15
C GLY A 42 2.16 -3.41 -16.33
N PHE A 43 2.26 -2.07 -16.29
CA PHE A 43 2.86 -1.34 -17.40
C PHE A 43 4.35 -1.69 -17.47
N VAL A 44 4.62 -2.63 -18.36
CA VAL A 44 5.92 -2.92 -18.94
C VAL A 44 6.22 -1.83 -19.94
N ASN A 45 6.82 -0.73 -19.47
CA ASN A 45 7.21 0.37 -20.34
C ASN A 45 6.03 1.00 -21.11
N ASP A 46 6.31 2.09 -21.79
CA ASP A 46 5.50 2.76 -22.80
C ASP A 46 5.18 1.90 -24.05
N ARG A 47 5.37 0.57 -24.03
CA ARG A 47 5.42 -0.29 -25.24
C ARG A 47 4.77 -1.68 -25.14
N ALA A 48 4.02 -2.02 -24.09
CA ALA A 48 3.37 -3.33 -23.95
C ALA A 48 2.20 -3.55 -24.93
N SER A 49 2.25 -4.65 -25.72
CA SER A 49 1.31 -4.94 -26.83
C SER A 49 0.20 -5.95 -26.49
N GLY A 50 0.37 -6.79 -25.46
CA GLY A 50 -0.65 -7.75 -25.02
C GLY A 50 -0.78 -9.05 -25.83
N GLU A 51 0.16 -9.39 -26.72
CA GLU A 51 0.18 -10.68 -27.42
C GLU A 51 0.93 -11.78 -26.61
N PRO A 52 0.47 -13.05 -26.64
CA PRO A 52 1.24 -14.18 -26.14
C PRO A 52 2.62 -14.23 -26.83
N ASP A 53 3.69 -14.43 -26.06
CA ASP A 53 5.09 -14.44 -26.51
C ASP A 53 5.69 -13.09 -26.98
N ASP A 54 4.99 -11.95 -26.78
CA ASP A 54 5.60 -10.64 -26.99
C ASP A 54 6.53 -10.28 -25.80
N PRO A 55 7.82 -9.94 -26.04
CA PRO A 55 8.78 -9.47 -25.04
C PRO A 55 8.35 -8.24 -24.23
N ARG A 56 7.21 -7.63 -24.59
CA ARG A 56 6.62 -6.45 -23.95
C ARG A 56 5.42 -6.81 -23.04
N GLY A 57 5.24 -8.09 -22.71
CA GLY A 57 4.27 -8.61 -21.74
C GLY A 57 4.70 -8.51 -20.27
N ASP A 58 3.78 -8.88 -19.35
CA ASP A 58 3.97 -8.90 -17.89
C ASP A 58 5.41 -9.24 -17.50
N SER A 59 6.08 -8.31 -16.81
CA SER A 59 7.48 -8.50 -16.41
C SER A 59 7.56 -8.67 -14.91
N GLU A 60 8.30 -9.69 -14.50
CA GLU A 60 8.66 -9.87 -13.10
C GLU A 60 9.45 -8.68 -12.54
N THR A 61 10.11 -7.91 -13.40
CA THR A 61 10.97 -6.77 -13.00
C THR A 61 10.37 -5.40 -13.32
N GLY A 62 9.24 -5.40 -14.04
CA GLY A 62 8.54 -4.19 -14.46
C GLY A 62 7.74 -3.57 -13.32
N LYS A 63 7.47 -2.27 -13.44
CA LYS A 63 6.59 -1.57 -12.51
C LYS A 63 5.15 -1.97 -12.71
N ILE A 64 4.35 -1.77 -11.66
CA ILE A 64 2.92 -2.03 -11.68
C ILE A 64 2.21 -0.69 -11.63
N GLU A 65 1.37 -0.38 -12.62
CA GLU A 65 0.63 0.86 -12.67
C GLU A 65 -0.83 0.62 -13.07
N CYS A 66 -1.75 0.81 -12.14
CA CYS A 66 -3.17 0.54 -12.31
C CYS A 66 -3.98 1.82 -12.44
N ASP A 67 -4.77 1.96 -13.50
CA ASP A 67 -5.59 3.14 -13.79
C ASP A 67 -7.06 2.78 -14.02
N GLY A 68 -7.90 3.04 -13.02
CA GLY A 68 -9.32 2.68 -13.08
C GLY A 68 -10.16 3.53 -14.04
N SER A 69 -9.60 4.54 -14.71
CA SER A 69 -10.33 5.42 -15.64
C SER A 69 -10.75 4.74 -16.95
N GLY A 70 -10.16 3.58 -17.28
CA GLY A 70 -10.46 2.85 -18.52
C GLY A 70 -10.01 3.56 -19.79
N ARG A 71 -9.05 4.47 -19.67
CA ARG A 71 -8.39 5.15 -20.80
C ARG A 71 -6.91 4.79 -20.79
N TYR A 72 -6.53 3.83 -21.61
CA TYR A 72 -5.12 3.65 -21.96
C TYR A 72 -4.81 4.42 -23.24
N GLU A 73 -3.79 5.28 -23.21
CA GLU A 73 -3.19 5.82 -24.44
C GLU A 73 -2.20 4.80 -25.00
N GLY A 74 -2.71 3.78 -25.70
CA GLY A 74 -1.89 2.88 -26.50
C GLY A 74 -1.92 3.30 -27.96
N GLY A 75 -0.84 3.93 -28.45
CA GLY A 75 -0.66 4.14 -29.89
C GLY A 75 -0.27 2.84 -30.58
N TYR A 76 -1.25 2.06 -31.05
CA TYR A 76 -0.99 0.92 -31.92
C TYR A 76 -1.71 1.07 -33.26
N GLY A 77 -0.90 1.15 -34.30
CA GLY A 77 -1.32 1.15 -35.69
C GLY A 77 -0.11 1.42 -36.59
N ARG A 78 0.58 0.35 -37.03
CA ARG A 78 1.31 0.43 -38.29
C ARG A 78 0.26 0.46 -39.39
N GLY A 79 -0.19 1.65 -39.72
CA GLY A 79 -1.18 1.89 -40.76
C GLY A 79 -1.33 3.39 -40.92
N ASN A 80 -0.86 3.87 -42.07
CA ASN A 80 -0.87 5.26 -42.47
C ASN A 80 -2.29 5.86 -42.39
N MET A 81 -2.69 6.46 -41.26
CA MET A 81 -3.99 7.13 -41.13
C MET A 81 -3.91 8.38 -40.26
N ARG A 82 -4.11 9.53 -40.91
CA ARG A 82 -4.55 10.80 -40.33
C ARG A 82 -5.74 10.55 -39.39
N GLY A 83 -5.59 10.91 -38.11
CA GLY A 83 -6.67 10.93 -37.13
C GLY A 83 -6.54 9.84 -36.06
N LYS A 84 -6.00 10.22 -34.89
CA LYS A 84 -5.91 9.36 -33.71
C LYS A 84 -7.32 8.98 -33.22
N ARG A 85 -7.70 7.70 -33.32
CA ARG A 85 -8.88 7.14 -32.64
C ARG A 85 -8.46 6.52 -31.31
N TYR A 86 -9.08 6.99 -30.23
CA TYR A 86 -8.92 6.45 -28.88
C TYR A 86 -9.61 5.09 -28.79
N GLN A 87 -8.87 4.03 -28.48
CA GLN A 87 -9.44 2.70 -28.26
C GLN A 87 -9.44 2.37 -26.76
N ARG A 88 -10.62 2.10 -26.21
CA ARG A 88 -10.81 1.65 -24.82
C ARG A 88 -10.22 0.24 -24.70
N VAL A 89 -8.95 0.14 -24.33
CA VAL A 89 -8.30 -1.16 -24.08
C VAL A 89 -8.85 -1.68 -22.75
N THR A 90 -9.75 -2.67 -22.82
CA THR A 90 -10.28 -3.35 -21.65
C THR A 90 -9.48 -4.64 -21.51
N GLY A 91 -8.39 -4.63 -20.75
CA GLY A 91 -7.56 -5.83 -20.63
C GLY A 91 -6.15 -5.53 -20.16
N GLY A 92 -6.03 -5.32 -18.85
CA GLY A 92 -4.77 -5.54 -18.18
C GLY A 92 -4.70 -6.96 -17.65
N ILE A 93 -3.47 -7.42 -17.39
CA ILE A 93 -3.08 -8.77 -16.97
C ILE A 93 -3.47 -8.98 -15.50
N GLY A 94 -4.71 -8.69 -15.15
CA GLY A 94 -5.36 -9.16 -13.95
C GLY A 94 -6.16 -10.40 -14.32
N GLY A 95 -6.09 -11.46 -13.52
CA GLY A 95 -7.04 -12.56 -13.64
C GLY A 95 -8.48 -12.02 -13.60
N SER A 96 -9.46 -12.83 -14.01
CA SER A 96 -10.89 -12.45 -14.06
C SER A 96 -11.44 -11.85 -12.76
N ASN A 97 -10.69 -11.96 -11.65
CA ASN A 97 -11.02 -11.53 -10.30
C ASN A 97 -10.27 -10.26 -9.82
N GLY A 98 -9.44 -9.61 -10.65
CA GLY A 98 -8.67 -8.44 -10.20
C GLY A 98 -7.41 -8.74 -9.41
N GLU A 99 -6.77 -9.86 -9.75
CA GLU A 99 -5.57 -10.34 -9.08
C GLU A 99 -4.38 -10.30 -10.05
N LEU A 100 -3.24 -9.78 -9.58
CA LEU A 100 -1.95 -9.89 -10.22
C LEU A 100 -1.15 -11.00 -9.55
N SER A 101 -0.90 -12.07 -10.30
CA SER A 101 -0.17 -13.25 -9.85
C SER A 101 1.29 -13.27 -10.32
N GLY A 102 2.10 -14.10 -9.68
CA GLY A 102 3.52 -14.26 -9.98
C GLY A 102 4.40 -13.34 -9.14
N ASN A 103 5.63 -13.80 -8.88
CA ASN A 103 6.57 -13.04 -8.08
C ASN A 103 7.11 -11.85 -8.89
N ARG A 104 7.50 -10.79 -8.18
CA ARG A 104 8.06 -9.55 -8.74
C ARG A 104 9.33 -9.14 -8.00
N ASP A 105 10.34 -8.68 -8.73
CA ASP A 105 11.58 -8.06 -8.22
C ASP A 105 11.87 -6.76 -8.98
N ILE A 106 11.40 -5.65 -8.42
CA ILE A 106 11.41 -4.34 -9.06
C ILE A 106 12.57 -3.50 -8.51
N ASP A 107 13.39 -2.95 -9.41
CA ASP A 107 14.48 -2.03 -9.05
C ASP A 107 14.14 -0.57 -9.41
N MET A 108 13.71 0.19 -8.40
CA MET A 108 13.45 1.63 -8.51
C MET A 108 14.71 2.47 -8.74
N GLY A 109 15.90 1.88 -8.60
CA GLY A 109 17.16 2.56 -8.91
C GLY A 109 17.38 2.75 -10.41
N LYS A 110 16.64 2.02 -11.26
CA LYS A 110 16.70 2.12 -12.73
C LYS A 110 15.66 3.09 -13.30
N ASP A 111 14.49 3.15 -12.67
CA ASP A 111 13.44 4.10 -13.00
C ASP A 111 12.89 4.66 -11.68
N LEU A 112 12.92 5.98 -11.53
CA LEU A 112 12.74 6.67 -10.26
C LEU A 112 11.26 6.80 -9.81
N LYS A 113 10.30 6.40 -10.64
CA LYS A 113 8.86 6.35 -10.29
C LYS A 113 8.55 5.25 -9.25
N PRO A 114 7.35 5.23 -8.62
CA PRO A 114 6.94 4.16 -7.72
C PRO A 114 7.05 2.76 -8.35
N ALA A 115 7.33 1.74 -7.54
CA ALA A 115 7.30 0.35 -8.00
C ALA A 115 5.87 -0.13 -8.23
N VAL A 116 4.94 0.31 -7.38
CA VAL A 116 3.50 0.09 -7.53
C VAL A 116 2.77 1.42 -7.46
N LYS A 117 1.98 1.74 -8.48
CA LYS A 117 1.09 2.90 -8.52
C LYS A 117 -0.34 2.46 -8.81
N VAL A 118 -1.30 2.86 -7.99
CA VAL A 118 -2.72 2.54 -8.19
C VAL A 118 -3.53 3.81 -8.07
N TYR A 119 -4.31 4.14 -9.10
CA TYR A 119 -5.03 5.40 -9.15
C TYR A 119 -6.34 5.33 -9.93
N ASN A 120 -7.10 6.42 -9.89
CA ASN A 120 -8.39 6.57 -10.56
C ASN A 120 -9.40 5.46 -10.24
N LYS A 121 -9.50 5.08 -8.96
CA LYS A 121 -10.39 4.01 -8.48
C LYS A 121 -10.09 2.62 -9.05
N ALA A 122 -8.87 2.38 -9.52
CA ALA A 122 -8.41 1.03 -9.76
C ALA A 122 -8.46 0.22 -8.46
N ASP A 123 -8.82 -1.06 -8.57
CA ASP A 123 -8.85 -2.01 -7.45
C ASP A 123 -8.09 -3.27 -7.86
N ILE A 124 -7.05 -3.58 -7.09
CA ILE A 124 -6.12 -4.67 -7.40
C ILE A 124 -5.61 -5.39 -6.16
N THR A 125 -5.50 -6.70 -6.29
CA THR A 125 -4.82 -7.56 -5.33
C THR A 125 -3.57 -8.16 -5.96
N ILE A 126 -2.39 -7.97 -5.36
CA ILE A 126 -1.16 -8.66 -5.74
C ILE A 126 -1.00 -9.87 -4.83
N VAL A 127 -1.11 -11.07 -5.41
CA VAL A 127 -1.06 -12.34 -4.67
C VAL A 127 0.34 -12.96 -4.65
N GLY A 128 1.19 -12.62 -5.62
CA GLY A 128 2.58 -13.06 -5.67
C GLY A 128 3.49 -12.29 -4.71
N LYS A 129 4.71 -12.79 -4.48
CA LYS A 129 5.72 -12.09 -3.69
C LYS A 129 6.13 -10.80 -4.40
N LEU A 130 6.14 -9.69 -3.68
CA LEU A 130 6.60 -8.39 -4.19
C LEU A 130 7.92 -8.03 -3.52
N THR A 131 9.00 -8.02 -4.30
CA THR A 131 10.31 -7.51 -3.89
C THR A 131 10.55 -6.17 -4.56
N VAL A 132 10.94 -5.15 -3.79
CA VAL A 132 11.28 -3.82 -4.31
C VAL A 132 12.60 -3.37 -3.73
N LYS A 133 13.51 -2.91 -4.59
CA LYS A 133 14.82 -2.37 -4.21
C LYS A 133 15.04 -1.02 -4.85
N ASP A 134 15.79 -0.15 -4.20
CA ASP A 134 16.40 1.03 -4.83
C ASP A 134 17.92 0.84 -4.77
N LYS A 135 18.46 0.03 -5.69
CA LYS A 135 19.86 -0.41 -5.65
C LYS A 135 20.85 0.75 -5.75
N ASN A 136 20.46 1.79 -6.48
CA ASN A 136 21.29 2.98 -6.70
C ASN A 136 21.02 4.10 -5.69
N SER A 137 20.06 3.93 -4.78
CA SER A 137 19.63 4.96 -3.83
C SER A 137 19.26 6.29 -4.49
N LYS A 138 18.73 6.24 -5.72
CA LYS A 138 18.42 7.43 -6.54
C LYS A 138 16.96 7.83 -6.45
N SER A 139 16.06 6.90 -6.16
CA SER A 139 14.64 7.24 -6.10
C SER A 139 14.37 8.13 -4.89
N THR A 140 13.52 9.13 -5.09
CA THR A 140 12.99 10.00 -4.03
C THR A 140 11.51 9.74 -3.77
N GLY A 141 10.87 8.94 -4.64
CA GLY A 141 9.47 8.57 -4.58
C GLY A 141 9.19 7.45 -3.57
N PRO A 142 7.91 7.16 -3.33
CA PRO A 142 7.49 6.00 -2.56
C PRO A 142 7.61 4.71 -3.36
N ALA A 143 7.86 3.59 -2.66
CA ALA A 143 7.80 2.27 -3.28
C ALA A 143 6.38 1.94 -3.74
N ILE A 144 5.39 2.28 -2.91
CA ILE A 144 3.96 2.07 -3.19
C ILE A 144 3.25 3.42 -3.10
N GLN A 145 2.51 3.77 -4.16
CA GLN A 145 1.68 4.97 -4.22
C GLN A 145 0.24 4.61 -4.61
N VAL A 146 -0.71 5.00 -3.78
CA VAL A 146 -2.13 4.82 -4.07
C VAL A 146 -2.86 6.14 -3.90
N GLU A 147 -3.56 6.57 -4.94
CA GLU A 147 -4.19 7.89 -5.00
C GLU A 147 -5.53 7.87 -5.74
N SER A 148 -6.27 8.97 -5.69
CA SER A 148 -7.51 9.16 -6.48
C SER A 148 -8.53 8.02 -6.33
N GLY A 149 -8.70 7.52 -5.10
CA GLY A 149 -9.64 6.45 -4.78
C GLY A 149 -9.17 5.03 -5.13
N GLY A 150 -7.91 4.85 -5.51
CA GLY A 150 -7.34 3.53 -5.81
C GLY A 150 -7.28 2.60 -4.59
N VAL A 151 -7.36 1.30 -4.81
CA VAL A 151 -7.35 0.27 -3.76
C VAL A 151 -6.30 -0.78 -4.11
N LEU A 152 -5.36 -1.00 -3.19
CA LEU A 152 -4.30 -1.99 -3.35
C LEU A 152 -4.30 -2.94 -2.15
N THR A 153 -4.37 -4.23 -2.44
CA THR A 153 -4.11 -5.30 -1.46
C THR A 153 -2.87 -6.08 -1.86
N LEU A 154 -1.86 -6.11 -0.98
CA LEU A 154 -0.69 -6.97 -1.11
C LEU A 154 -0.94 -8.22 -0.26
N ALA A 155 -1.44 -9.26 -0.91
CA ALA A 155 -1.76 -10.54 -0.28
C ALA A 155 -0.54 -11.48 -0.20
N GLY A 156 0.38 -11.35 -1.15
CA GLY A 156 1.68 -12.02 -1.11
C GLY A 156 2.64 -11.42 -0.08
N GLU A 157 3.80 -12.07 0.08
CA GLU A 157 4.87 -11.54 0.93
C GLU A 157 5.51 -10.30 0.31
N VAL A 158 5.71 -9.26 1.12
CA VAL A 158 6.33 -8.01 0.70
C VAL A 158 7.73 -7.88 1.28
N ASP A 159 8.71 -7.59 0.43
CA ASP A 159 10.10 -7.34 0.80
C ASP A 159 10.62 -6.08 0.10
N ILE A 160 10.52 -4.95 0.78
CA ILE A 160 10.94 -3.63 0.26
C ILE A 160 12.22 -3.22 0.98
N GLN A 161 13.26 -2.86 0.22
CA GLN A 161 14.58 -2.59 0.76
C GLN A 161 15.16 -1.28 0.23
N ASN A 162 15.74 -0.50 1.15
CA ASN A 162 16.56 0.67 0.85
C ASN A 162 15.83 1.78 0.05
N VAL A 163 14.51 1.87 0.17
CA VAL A 163 13.71 2.87 -0.55
C VAL A 163 13.67 4.21 0.19
N ASN A 164 13.43 5.31 -0.53
CA ASN A 164 13.35 6.63 0.09
C ASN A 164 12.06 6.82 0.91
N LYS A 165 10.93 6.34 0.38
CA LYS A 165 9.62 6.33 1.06
C LYS A 165 9.00 4.95 0.91
N GLY A 166 8.32 4.46 1.95
CA GLY A 166 7.66 3.16 1.91
C GLY A 166 6.34 3.21 1.14
N ILE A 167 5.26 3.52 1.85
CA ILE A 167 3.88 3.52 1.37
C ILE A 167 3.32 4.94 1.41
N VAL A 168 2.61 5.34 0.36
CA VAL A 168 1.82 6.57 0.32
C VAL A 168 0.37 6.26 -0.09
N ALA A 169 -0.59 6.70 0.73
CA ALA A 169 -2.01 6.68 0.41
C ALA A 169 -2.58 8.10 0.48
N ASP A 170 -3.02 8.64 -0.65
CA ASP A 170 -3.49 10.02 -0.76
C ASP A 170 -4.89 10.13 -1.35
N GLY A 171 -5.79 10.76 -0.59
CA GLY A 171 -7.15 11.06 -1.04
C GLY A 171 -8.19 10.09 -0.51
N LYS A 172 -9.42 10.57 -0.47
CA LYS A 172 -10.57 9.80 0.02
C LYS A 172 -10.78 8.55 -0.85
N GLY A 173 -10.90 7.40 -0.18
CA GLY A 173 -11.07 6.10 -0.82
C GLY A 173 -9.76 5.45 -1.26
N SER A 174 -8.62 6.17 -1.19
CA SER A 174 -7.32 5.57 -1.47
C SER A 174 -6.87 4.69 -0.32
N SER A 175 -6.62 3.41 -0.60
CA SER A 175 -6.28 2.44 0.44
C SER A 175 -5.18 1.47 0.05
N VAL A 176 -4.30 1.17 1.01
CA VAL A 176 -3.27 0.14 0.91
C VAL A 176 -3.44 -0.85 2.05
N THR A 177 -3.54 -2.13 1.72
CA THR A 177 -3.51 -3.23 2.69
C THR A 177 -2.28 -4.10 2.44
N VAL A 178 -1.46 -4.34 3.46
CA VAL A 178 -0.31 -5.27 3.41
C VAL A 178 -0.55 -6.39 4.41
N LEU A 179 -0.62 -7.64 3.94
CA LEU A 179 -0.92 -8.77 4.83
C LEU A 179 0.29 -9.24 5.65
N LYS A 180 1.50 -9.11 5.10
CA LYS A 180 2.77 -9.44 5.76
C LYS A 180 3.93 -8.87 4.98
N GLY A 181 5.02 -8.54 5.66
CA GLY A 181 6.26 -8.19 4.97
C GLY A 181 7.27 -7.43 5.81
N SER A 182 8.35 -7.05 5.13
CA SER A 182 9.40 -6.18 5.66
C SER A 182 9.56 -4.98 4.74
N ILE A 183 9.61 -3.78 5.32
CA ILE A 183 9.78 -2.53 4.58
C ILE A 183 10.92 -1.72 5.22
N GLY A 184 12.08 -1.75 4.57
CA GLY A 184 13.26 -0.97 4.93
C GLY A 184 13.31 0.35 4.15
N VAL A 185 13.29 1.46 4.87
CA VAL A 185 13.50 2.80 4.30
C VAL A 185 14.85 3.36 4.70
N ARG A 186 15.47 4.12 3.80
CA ARG A 186 16.71 4.88 4.08
C ARG A 186 16.47 6.39 4.21
N GLY A 187 15.31 6.83 3.74
CA GLY A 187 15.05 8.22 3.41
C GLY A 187 14.10 8.92 4.36
N ASP A 188 12.97 9.35 3.79
CA ASP A 188 12.01 10.27 4.38
C ASP A 188 11.16 9.57 5.44
N TYR A 189 10.13 8.81 5.04
CA TYR A 189 9.21 8.13 5.95
C TYR A 189 8.74 6.76 5.45
N VAL A 190 8.29 5.90 6.37
CA VAL A 190 7.74 4.58 5.98
C VAL A 190 6.30 4.65 5.50
N ILE A 191 5.48 5.51 6.09
CA ILE A 191 4.05 5.61 5.77
C ILE A 191 3.67 7.07 5.66
N GLY A 192 3.16 7.48 4.50
CA GLY A 192 2.57 8.80 4.28
C GLY A 192 1.08 8.66 4.00
N VAL A 193 0.25 9.38 4.74
CA VAL A 193 -1.21 9.35 4.52
C VAL A 193 -1.74 10.77 4.44
N SER A 194 -2.60 11.04 3.48
CA SER A 194 -3.20 12.37 3.30
C SER A 194 -4.61 12.37 2.76
N ASN A 195 -5.33 13.46 3.04
CA ASN A 195 -6.63 13.81 2.43
C ASN A 195 -7.69 12.69 2.47
N GLY A 196 -7.72 11.88 3.53
CA GLY A 196 -8.65 10.75 3.67
C GLY A 196 -8.11 9.38 3.24
N GLY A 197 -6.81 9.27 2.95
CA GLY A 197 -6.17 7.99 2.64
C GLY A 197 -6.16 7.04 3.84
N THR A 198 -6.04 5.74 3.57
CA THR A 198 -6.00 4.70 4.60
C THR A 198 -4.90 3.67 4.34
N VAL A 199 -4.17 3.26 5.38
CA VAL A 199 -3.17 2.19 5.31
C VAL A 199 -3.44 1.16 6.39
N THR A 200 -3.56 -0.11 5.99
CA THR A 200 -3.75 -1.26 6.88
C THR A 200 -2.57 -2.21 6.75
N LEU A 201 -1.96 -2.59 7.86
CA LEU A 201 -0.73 -3.37 7.91
C LEU A 201 -0.92 -4.54 8.86
N MET A 202 -0.72 -5.75 8.37
CA MET A 202 -0.72 -6.96 9.18
C MET A 202 0.69 -7.54 9.19
N GLY A 203 1.18 -7.96 10.36
CA GLY A 203 2.48 -8.64 10.50
C GLY A 203 3.65 -7.97 9.76
N THR A 204 3.62 -6.64 9.61
CA THR A 204 4.60 -5.90 8.79
C THR A 204 5.65 -5.25 9.68
N ASN A 205 6.93 -5.49 9.37
CA ASN A 205 8.05 -4.92 10.09
C ASN A 205 8.71 -3.80 9.29
N PHE A 206 9.03 -2.70 9.95
CA PHE A 206 9.76 -1.59 9.33
C PHE A 206 11.13 -1.41 9.96
N THR A 207 12.14 -1.12 9.14
CA THR A 207 13.54 -0.92 9.54
C THR A 207 14.16 0.30 8.87
N GLY A 208 15.26 0.81 9.44
CA GLY A 208 15.94 2.03 8.94
C GLY A 208 15.13 3.32 9.15
N VAL A 209 14.09 3.27 10.00
CA VAL A 209 13.05 4.30 10.04
C VAL A 209 13.50 5.54 10.80
N ARG A 210 13.70 6.66 10.10
CA ARG A 210 13.91 7.98 10.74
C ARG A 210 12.59 8.68 11.03
N GLN A 211 11.63 8.61 10.11
CA GLN A 211 10.27 9.08 10.31
C GLN A 211 9.31 7.92 10.08
N GLY A 212 8.45 7.64 11.06
CA GLY A 212 7.48 6.56 10.99
C GLY A 212 6.31 6.92 10.07
N ILE A 213 5.22 7.35 10.69
CA ILE A 213 3.99 7.75 10.01
C ILE A 213 3.98 9.26 9.86
N VAL A 214 3.74 9.74 8.64
CA VAL A 214 3.58 11.16 8.33
C VAL A 214 2.18 11.39 7.80
N PHE A 215 1.36 12.09 8.58
CA PHE A 215 0.06 12.57 8.14
C PHE A 215 0.21 13.93 7.48
N LYS A 216 -0.37 14.07 6.29
CA LYS A 216 -0.39 15.32 5.53
C LYS A 216 -1.82 15.68 5.13
N GLY A 217 -1.98 16.91 4.63
CA GLY A 217 -3.24 17.39 4.07
C GLY A 217 -3.93 18.41 4.96
N SER A 218 -5.06 18.92 4.46
CA SER A 218 -5.82 20.00 5.09
C SER A 218 -7.23 19.58 5.48
N THR A 219 -7.72 18.46 4.96
CA THR A 219 -9.09 17.96 5.14
C THR A 219 -9.12 16.43 5.17
N GLY A 220 -10.25 15.87 5.62
CA GLY A 220 -10.47 14.42 5.68
C GLY A 220 -9.90 13.75 6.92
N GLU A 221 -10.19 12.46 7.05
CA GLU A 221 -9.72 11.61 8.15
C GLU A 221 -8.74 10.57 7.58
N ALA A 222 -7.47 10.72 7.91
CA ALA A 222 -6.41 9.83 7.47
C ALA A 222 -6.17 8.73 8.51
N ASN A 223 -6.12 7.47 8.08
CA ASN A 223 -6.09 6.34 9.00
C ASN A 223 -4.91 5.41 8.74
N VAL A 224 -4.22 5.00 9.82
CA VAL A 224 -3.23 3.92 9.79
C VAL A 224 -3.61 2.87 10.83
N MET A 225 -3.79 1.63 10.40
CA MET A 225 -4.03 0.49 11.28
C MET A 225 -2.88 -0.51 11.15
N GLY A 226 -2.26 -0.86 12.26
CA GLY A 226 -1.36 -2.01 12.34
C GLY A 226 -2.04 -3.15 13.08
N VAL A 227 -1.85 -4.41 12.69
CA VAL A 227 -2.22 -5.57 13.49
C VAL A 227 -0.98 -6.46 13.54
N GLY A 228 -0.28 -6.43 14.67
CA GLY A 228 1.06 -7.04 14.76
C GLY A 228 2.12 -6.33 13.92
N ALA A 229 1.83 -5.15 13.37
CA ALA A 229 2.81 -4.34 12.65
C ALA A 229 3.72 -3.58 13.62
N LYS A 230 5.01 -3.50 13.28
CA LYS A 230 6.05 -2.90 14.13
C LYS A 230 6.94 -1.95 13.36
N ILE A 231 7.05 -0.71 13.82
CA ILE A 231 8.02 0.27 13.36
C ILE A 231 9.22 0.31 14.31
N ASN A 232 10.42 0.00 13.80
CA ASN A 232 11.67 0.14 14.53
C ASN A 232 12.37 1.44 14.12
N LEU A 233 12.26 2.45 14.97
CA LEU A 233 12.88 3.75 14.75
C LEU A 233 14.40 3.67 14.94
N ALA A 234 15.12 4.30 14.03
CA ALA A 234 16.53 4.63 14.20
C ALA A 234 16.70 5.62 15.37
N ASN A 235 17.91 5.72 15.90
CA ASN A 235 18.21 6.62 17.02
C ASN A 235 17.84 8.07 16.68
N GLY A 236 17.05 8.72 17.54
CA GLY A 236 16.55 10.09 17.31
C GLY A 236 15.41 10.20 16.28
N GLY A 237 14.87 9.07 15.80
CA GLY A 237 13.73 9.06 14.88
C GLY A 237 12.43 9.57 15.52
N THR A 238 11.48 9.93 14.68
CA THR A 238 10.14 10.37 15.09
C THR A 238 9.12 9.34 14.65
N GLY A 239 8.26 8.91 15.56
CA GLY A 239 7.28 7.84 15.32
C GLY A 239 6.10 8.31 14.48
N VAL A 240 5.43 9.38 14.91
CA VAL A 240 4.29 9.96 14.21
C VAL A 240 4.50 11.45 14.03
N ILE A 241 4.23 11.93 12.82
CA ILE A 241 4.40 13.31 12.41
C ILE A 241 3.08 13.82 11.82
N MET A 242 2.63 14.97 12.30
CA MET A 242 1.49 15.70 11.76
C MET A 242 2.00 16.93 10.99
N GLN A 243 1.91 16.88 9.66
CA GLN A 243 2.30 17.92 8.71
C GLN A 243 1.08 18.34 7.87
N GLY A 244 0.12 19.01 8.49
CA GLY A 244 -1.10 19.48 7.83
C GLY A 244 -1.34 20.96 8.06
N LYS A 245 -1.95 21.63 7.07
CA LYS A 245 -2.45 23.01 7.21
C LYS A 245 -3.98 22.94 7.12
N GLY A 246 -4.64 22.60 8.22
CA GLY A 246 -6.10 22.47 8.25
C GLY A 246 -6.63 21.63 9.41
N ARG A 247 -7.94 21.38 9.40
CA ARG A 247 -8.66 20.63 10.46
C ARG A 247 -8.75 19.13 10.15
N ALA A 248 -7.70 18.56 9.57
CA ALA A 248 -7.66 17.13 9.27
C ALA A 248 -7.53 16.31 10.56
N ASN A 249 -8.22 15.18 10.61
CA ASN A 249 -8.09 14.20 11.68
C ASN A 249 -7.13 13.10 11.22
N ALA A 250 -6.34 12.58 12.15
CA ALA A 250 -5.45 11.45 11.89
C ALA A 250 -5.54 10.44 13.01
N THR A 251 -5.64 9.17 12.65
CA THR A 251 -5.77 8.07 13.59
C THR A 251 -4.70 7.01 13.31
N VAL A 252 -4.01 6.58 14.37
CA VAL A 252 -3.12 5.41 14.35
C VAL A 252 -3.64 4.40 15.36
N MET A 253 -3.89 3.16 14.93
CA MET A 253 -4.44 2.10 15.79
C MET A 253 -3.65 0.80 15.70
N ASN A 254 -3.63 0.05 16.82
CA ASN A 254 -3.17 -1.34 16.93
C ASN A 254 -1.71 -1.62 16.47
N MET A 255 -0.88 -0.60 16.32
CA MET A 255 0.52 -0.69 15.89
C MET A 255 1.50 -0.53 17.06
N THR A 256 2.66 -1.21 16.99
CA THR A 256 3.81 -0.94 17.85
C THR A 256 4.81 -0.02 17.17
N ILE A 257 5.18 1.09 17.80
CA ILE A 257 6.28 1.97 17.38
C ILE A 257 7.31 1.99 18.51
N GLN A 258 8.54 1.59 18.22
CA GLN A 258 9.59 1.44 19.23
C GLN A 258 10.94 2.00 18.76
N GLY A 259 11.77 2.43 19.70
CA GLY A 259 13.10 2.99 19.47
C GLY A 259 13.52 3.91 20.62
N ARG A 260 14.80 4.31 20.67
CA ARG A 260 15.24 5.28 21.69
C ARG A 260 14.73 6.68 21.30
N GLY A 261 13.94 7.30 22.19
CA GLY A 261 13.39 8.63 21.97
C GLY A 261 12.20 8.69 21.01
N VAL A 262 11.26 7.73 21.08
CA VAL A 262 10.00 7.78 20.31
C VAL A 262 9.29 9.11 20.57
N ARG A 263 9.00 9.85 19.50
CA ARG A 263 8.30 11.13 19.55
C ARG A 263 7.05 11.11 18.67
N VAL A 264 6.04 11.85 19.13
CA VAL A 264 4.93 12.33 18.30
C VAL A 264 5.16 13.83 18.12
N TRP A 265 5.19 14.29 16.87
CA TRP A 265 5.45 15.70 16.55
C TRP A 265 4.34 16.27 15.68
N GLY A 266 3.94 17.51 15.94
CA GLY A 266 2.99 18.24 15.12
C GLY A 266 3.38 19.69 14.99
N LEU A 267 3.24 20.24 13.78
CA LEU A 267 3.30 21.68 13.55
C LEU A 267 1.95 22.29 13.90
N ARG A 268 1.97 23.38 14.67
CA ARG A 268 0.81 24.27 14.86
C ARG A 268 0.70 25.24 13.69
#